data_AF-A0A800G3F7-F1
#
_entry.id   AF-A0A800G3F7-F1
#
_cell.length_a   1.000
_cell.length_b   1.000
_cell.length_c   1.000
_cell.angle_alpha   90.00
_cell.angle_beta   90.00
_cell.angle_gamma   90.00
#
_symmetry.space_group_name_H-M   'P 1'
#
loop_
_entity.id
_entity.type
_entity.pdbx_description
1 polymer ?
#
loop_
_entity_poly.entity_id
_entity_poly.type
_entity_poly.pdbx_seq_one_letter_code
_entity_poly.pdbx_strand_id
1 'polypeptide(L)'
;MNCEHARPLVPLYVDGELTSVQSAELRPHLLSCPACRGLAQAEQSLHAWFVPTAEIPVPTGFAAHVARRAVAGDTGSKRPFAPAESSNHEHSEPILQFVLHALAVAAIALVVVSIAMRRLDQPAAEELKAHESQALDASLFALDQINREELRAVGTNGLQGTRDGSSGR
;
A
#
# COMPACT_ATOMS: atom_id res chain seq x y z
N MET A 1 8.05 -17.25 -23.66
CA MET A 1 6.98 -17.27 -22.63
C MET A 1 7.09 -18.53 -21.79
N ASN A 2 6.87 -18.45 -20.47
CA ASN A 2 6.84 -19.59 -19.55
C ASN A 2 5.39 -20.05 -19.28
N CYS A 3 5.21 -21.21 -18.66
CA CYS A 3 3.88 -21.77 -18.41
C CYS A 3 3.02 -20.89 -17.49
N GLU A 4 3.61 -20.27 -16.47
CA GLU A 4 2.87 -19.41 -15.53
C GLU A 4 2.21 -18.20 -16.22
N HIS A 5 2.87 -17.63 -17.23
CA HIS A 5 2.28 -16.56 -18.05
C HIS A 5 1.35 -17.10 -19.13
N ALA A 6 1.61 -18.30 -19.65
CA ALA A 6 0.80 -18.91 -20.70
C ALA A 6 -0.59 -19.33 -20.20
N ARG A 7 -0.65 -20.00 -19.04
CA ARG A 7 -1.88 -20.61 -18.49
C ARG A 7 -3.07 -19.66 -18.40
N PRO A 8 -2.96 -18.44 -17.83
CA PRO A 8 -4.09 -17.52 -17.76
C PRO A 8 -4.53 -16.98 -19.14
N LEU A 9 -3.66 -17.04 -20.15
CA LEU A 9 -3.98 -16.58 -21.51
C LEU A 9 -4.68 -17.66 -22.35
N VAL A 10 -4.62 -18.94 -21.95
CA VAL A 10 -5.19 -20.05 -22.72
C VAL A 10 -6.71 -19.95 -22.89
N PRO A 11 -7.53 -19.68 -21.86
CA PRO A 11 -8.98 -19.55 -22.04
C PRO A 11 -9.32 -18.39 -22.99
N LEU A 12 -8.71 -17.22 -22.77
CA LEU A 12 -8.89 -16.02 -23.60
C LEU A 12 -8.48 -16.25 -25.07
N TYR A 13 -7.49 -17.12 -25.30
CA TYR A 13 -7.07 -17.51 -26.63
C TYR A 13 -8.10 -18.38 -27.34
N VAL A 14 -8.70 -19.32 -26.62
CA VAL A 14 -9.76 -20.20 -27.15
C VAL A 14 -11.02 -19.39 -27.46
N ASP A 15 -11.34 -18.40 -26.63
CA ASP A 15 -12.47 -17.49 -26.81
C ASP A 15 -12.25 -16.46 -27.94
N GLY A 16 -11.00 -16.27 -28.38
CA GLY A 16 -10.65 -15.27 -29.40
C GLY A 16 -10.57 -13.83 -28.88
N GLU A 17 -10.53 -13.65 -27.56
CA GLU A 17 -10.51 -12.35 -26.87
C GLU A 17 -9.10 -11.75 -26.74
N LEU A 18 -8.06 -12.52 -27.07
CA LEU A 18 -6.68 -12.02 -27.05
C LEU A 18 -6.41 -11.07 -28.22
N THR A 19 -5.62 -10.03 -27.92
CA THR A 19 -5.06 -9.17 -28.97
C THR A 19 -4.20 -9.97 -29.95
N SER A 20 -4.00 -9.43 -31.16
CA SER A 20 -3.18 -10.08 -32.20
C SER A 20 -1.73 -10.34 -31.72
N VAL A 21 -1.19 -9.42 -30.91
CA VAL A 21 0.16 -9.51 -30.33
C VAL A 21 0.22 -10.65 -29.30
N GLN A 22 -0.69 -10.67 -28.32
CA GLN A 22 -0.73 -11.73 -27.30
C GLN A 22 -0.94 -13.12 -27.93
N SER A 23 -1.80 -13.21 -28.94
CA SER A 23 -2.03 -14.45 -29.69
C SER A 23 -0.80 -14.92 -30.48
N ALA A 24 0.02 -13.98 -30.98
CA ALA A 24 1.26 -14.30 -31.68
C ALA A 24 2.36 -14.80 -30.72
N GLU A 25 2.42 -14.26 -29.50
CA GLU A 25 3.37 -14.69 -28.47
C GLU A 25 3.00 -16.04 -27.83
N LEU A 26 1.70 -16.32 -27.68
CA LEU A 26 1.19 -17.55 -27.07
C LEU A 26 1.34 -18.77 -28.00
N ARG A 27 1.14 -18.60 -29.31
CA ARG A 27 1.17 -19.71 -30.30
C ARG A 27 2.45 -20.55 -30.28
N PRO A 28 3.67 -19.96 -30.33
CA PRO A 28 4.92 -20.72 -30.24
C PRO A 28 5.05 -21.56 -28.97
N HIS A 29 4.50 -21.07 -27.86
CA HIS A 29 4.51 -21.81 -26.60
C HIS A 29 3.55 -23.02 -26.63
N LEU A 30 2.35 -22.88 -27.18
CA LEU A 30 1.43 -24.01 -27.35
C LEU A 30 2.00 -25.09 -28.29
N LEU A 31 2.82 -24.69 -29.26
CA LEU A 31 3.54 -25.61 -30.15
C LEU A 31 4.70 -26.34 -29.46
N SER A 32 5.31 -25.75 -28.42
CA SER A 32 6.46 -26.35 -27.72
C SER A 32 6.12 -27.02 -26.40
N CYS A 33 5.03 -26.63 -25.73
CA CYS A 33 4.64 -27.14 -24.42
C CYS A 33 3.39 -28.04 -24.49
N PRO A 34 3.51 -29.37 -24.25
CA PRO A 34 2.38 -30.28 -24.29
C PRO A 34 1.36 -30.02 -23.16
N ALA A 35 1.80 -29.56 -21.99
CA ALA A 35 0.91 -29.27 -20.87
C ALA A 35 -0.05 -28.11 -21.18
N CYS A 36 0.47 -26.98 -21.67
CA CYS A 36 -0.36 -25.84 -22.06
C CYS A 36 -1.24 -26.14 -23.29
N ARG A 37 -0.78 -27.01 -24.21
CA ARG A 37 -1.61 -27.51 -25.30
C ARG A 37 -2.77 -28.36 -24.80
N GLY A 38 -2.54 -29.24 -23.82
CA GLY A 38 -3.59 -30.04 -23.20
C GLY A 38 -4.66 -29.16 -22.51
N LEU A 39 -4.23 -28.08 -21.86
CA LEU A 39 -5.17 -27.07 -21.31
C LEU A 39 -6.01 -26.42 -22.41
N ALA A 40 -5.40 -25.98 -23.51
CA ALA A 40 -6.13 -25.39 -24.63
C ALA A 40 -7.13 -26.36 -25.25
N GLN A 41 -6.76 -27.64 -25.37
CA GLN A 41 -7.67 -28.68 -25.86
C GLN A 41 -8.84 -28.93 -24.89
N ALA A 42 -8.60 -28.89 -23.58
CA ALA A 42 -9.65 -29.02 -22.58
C ALA A 42 -10.66 -27.86 -22.67
N GLU A 43 -10.18 -26.61 -22.76
CA GLU A 43 -11.04 -25.43 -22.96
C GLU A 43 -11.83 -25.49 -24.28
N GLN A 44 -11.20 -25.98 -25.36
CA GLN A 44 -11.87 -26.20 -26.63
C GLN A 44 -12.94 -27.30 -26.54
N SER A 45 -12.71 -28.34 -25.73
CA SER A 45 -13.69 -29.39 -25.51
C SER A 45 -14.93 -28.89 -24.78
N LEU A 46 -14.78 -27.92 -23.86
CA LEU A 46 -15.91 -27.25 -23.21
C LEU A 46 -16.76 -26.48 -24.22
N HIS A 47 -16.13 -25.79 -25.18
CA HIS A 47 -16.82 -25.10 -26.26
C HIS A 47 -17.72 -26.02 -27.09
N ALA A 48 -17.33 -27.27 -27.28
CA ALA A 48 -18.10 -28.24 -28.06
C ALA A 48 -19.45 -28.61 -27.43
N TRP A 49 -19.67 -28.33 -26.14
CA TRP A 49 -20.95 -28.56 -25.47
C TRP A 49 -21.98 -27.47 -25.75
N PHE A 50 -21.55 -26.29 -26.22
CA PHE A 50 -22.47 -25.23 -26.58
C PHE A 50 -23.10 -25.50 -27.94
N VAL A 51 -24.43 -25.62 -27.95
CA VAL A 51 -25.21 -25.74 -29.17
C VAL A 51 -25.38 -24.34 -29.75
N PRO A 52 -25.02 -24.09 -31.01
CA PRO A 52 -25.30 -22.82 -31.67
C PRO A 52 -26.81 -22.54 -31.61
N THR A 53 -27.19 -21.52 -30.86
CA THR A 53 -28.58 -21.09 -30.78
C THR A 53 -28.96 -20.32 -32.03
N ALA A 54 -30.24 -20.36 -32.39
CA ALA A 54 -30.76 -19.52 -33.47
C ALA A 54 -30.45 -18.04 -33.17
N GLU A 55 -30.00 -17.32 -34.19
CA GLU A 55 -29.77 -15.89 -34.09
C GLU A 55 -31.10 -15.20 -33.72
N ILE A 56 -31.09 -14.46 -32.61
CA ILE A 56 -32.28 -13.73 -32.16
C ILE A 56 -32.39 -12.47 -33.03
N PRO A 57 -33.52 -12.26 -33.74
CA PRO A 57 -33.66 -11.10 -34.59
C PRO A 57 -33.62 -9.83 -33.75
N VAL A 58 -32.82 -8.85 -34.19
CA VAL A 58 -32.75 -7.54 -33.55
C VAL A 58 -34.11 -6.84 -33.69
N PRO A 59 -34.73 -6.35 -32.58
CA PRO A 59 -36.00 -5.66 -32.66
C PRO A 59 -35.97 -4.44 -33.59
N THR A 60 -37.05 -4.24 -34.33
CA THR A 60 -37.18 -3.10 -35.26
C THR A 60 -37.00 -1.78 -34.51
N GLY A 61 -36.09 -0.93 -35.01
CA GLY A 61 -35.81 0.38 -34.42
C GLY A 61 -34.84 0.40 -33.24
N PHE A 62 -34.30 -0.76 -32.81
CA PHE A 62 -33.31 -0.86 -31.72
C PHE A 62 -32.07 0.01 -31.98
N ALA A 63 -31.45 -0.13 -33.15
CA ALA A 63 -30.25 0.64 -33.51
C ALA A 63 -30.51 2.16 -33.51
N ALA A 64 -31.65 2.59 -34.07
CA ALA A 64 -32.04 4.00 -34.08
C ALA A 64 -32.32 4.53 -32.67
N HIS A 65 -32.89 3.71 -31.79
CA HIS A 65 -33.11 4.07 -30.39
C HIS A 65 -31.80 4.20 -29.61
N VAL A 66 -30.89 3.23 -29.74
CA VAL A 66 -29.55 3.25 -29.12
C VAL A 66 -28.75 4.46 -29.60
N ALA A 67 -28.73 4.72 -30.91
CA ALA A 67 -28.03 5.86 -31.48
C ALA A 67 -28.54 7.20 -30.94
N ARG A 68 -29.87 7.38 -30.85
CA ARG A 68 -30.45 8.61 -30.25
C ARG A 68 -30.04 8.79 -28.79
N ARG A 69 -30.04 7.71 -28.00
CA ARG A 69 -29.64 7.78 -26.58
C ARG A 69 -28.16 8.10 -26.41
N ALA A 70 -27.29 7.45 -27.19
CA ALA A 70 -25.87 7.72 -27.16
C ALA A 70 -25.54 9.18 -27.53
N VAL A 71 -26.19 9.73 -28.57
CA VAL A 71 -26.03 11.15 -28.96
C VAL A 71 -26.56 12.10 -27.89
N ALA A 72 -27.61 11.71 -27.16
CA ALA A 72 -28.14 12.46 -26.02
C ALA A 72 -27.22 12.41 -24.77
N GLY A 73 -26.05 11.75 -24.85
CA GLY A 73 -25.10 11.64 -23.75
C GLY A 73 -25.49 10.59 -22.70
N ASP A 74 -26.44 9.70 -23.03
CA ASP A 74 -26.80 8.58 -22.17
C ASP A 74 -25.69 7.53 -22.19
N THR A 75 -25.04 7.31 -21.04
CA THR A 75 -23.96 6.35 -20.87
C THR A 75 -24.46 4.90 -20.79
N GLY A 76 -25.76 4.65 -20.89
CA GLY A 76 -26.34 3.30 -20.82
C GLY A 76 -26.29 2.69 -19.41
N SER A 77 -25.69 3.39 -18.44
CA SER A 77 -25.76 3.06 -17.03
C SER A 77 -27.17 3.37 -16.53
N LYS A 78 -28.09 2.42 -16.73
CA LYS A 78 -29.19 2.32 -15.77
C LYS A 78 -28.51 2.17 -14.41
N ARG A 79 -28.74 3.12 -13.49
CA ARG A 79 -28.73 2.80 -12.05
C ARG A 79 -29.38 1.44 -11.94
N PRO A 80 -28.76 0.41 -11.30
CA PRO A 80 -29.30 -0.93 -11.30
C PRO A 80 -30.80 -0.80 -11.12
N PHE A 81 -31.57 -1.31 -12.09
CA PHE A 81 -32.97 -1.56 -11.86
C PHE A 81 -32.92 -2.42 -10.60
N ALA A 82 -33.21 -1.80 -9.45
CA ALA A 82 -33.30 -2.52 -8.20
C ALA A 82 -34.24 -3.65 -8.57
N PRO A 83 -33.78 -4.91 -8.55
CA PRO A 83 -34.70 -6.00 -8.81
C PRO A 83 -35.85 -5.74 -7.85
N ALA A 84 -37.08 -5.65 -8.38
CA ALA A 84 -38.26 -5.67 -7.54
C ALA A 84 -38.02 -6.81 -6.55
N GLU A 85 -37.87 -6.44 -5.28
CA GLU A 85 -37.21 -7.22 -4.26
C GLU A 85 -37.81 -8.63 -4.25
N SER A 86 -37.10 -9.57 -4.86
CA SER A 86 -37.27 -10.97 -4.51
C SER A 86 -36.72 -11.07 -3.10
N SER A 87 -37.65 -11.11 -2.15
CA SER A 87 -37.52 -11.10 -0.70
C SER A 87 -36.70 -12.26 -0.12
N ASN A 88 -35.42 -12.38 -0.49
CA ASN A 88 -34.53 -13.44 0.02
C ASN A 88 -33.11 -12.97 0.41
N HIS A 89 -32.91 -11.66 0.64
CA HIS A 89 -31.66 -11.13 1.24
C HIS A 89 -31.95 -10.37 2.54
N GLU A 90 -32.42 -11.08 3.57
CA GLU A 90 -32.80 -10.44 4.85
C GLU A 90 -31.87 -10.76 6.03
N HIS A 91 -30.74 -11.46 5.84
CA HIS A 91 -29.96 -11.96 6.99
C HIS A 91 -28.46 -11.60 7.02
N SER A 92 -27.91 -10.86 6.04
CA SER A 92 -26.46 -10.61 5.98
C SER A 92 -25.99 -9.25 6.53
N GLU A 93 -26.88 -8.26 6.68
CA GLU A 93 -26.54 -6.97 7.29
C GLU A 93 -26.17 -7.06 8.80
N PRO A 94 -26.87 -7.82 9.66
CA PRO A 94 -26.55 -7.82 11.09
C PRO A 94 -25.21 -8.50 11.39
N ILE A 95 -24.82 -9.51 10.59
CA ILE A 95 -23.56 -10.23 10.79
C ILE A 95 -22.36 -9.32 10.46
N LEU A 96 -22.43 -8.58 9.35
CA LEU A 96 -21.35 -7.67 8.96
C LEU A 96 -21.17 -6.54 9.99
N GLN A 97 -22.28 -5.95 10.46
CA GLN A 97 -22.24 -4.92 11.50
C GLN A 97 -21.68 -5.46 12.82
N PHE A 98 -22.06 -6.67 13.23
CA PHE A 98 -21.51 -7.33 14.40
C PHE A 98 -20.00 -7.56 14.29
N VAL A 99 -19.52 -8.07 13.15
CA VAL A 99 -18.10 -8.30 12.91
C VAL A 99 -17.32 -6.97 12.96
N LEU A 100 -17.84 -5.92 12.31
CA LEU A 100 -17.23 -4.59 12.35
C LEU A 100 -17.15 -4.02 13.78
N HIS A 101 -18.22 -4.15 14.56
CA HIS A 101 -18.24 -3.68 15.96
C HIS A 101 -17.28 -4.49 16.84
N ALA A 102 -17.24 -5.81 16.69
CA ALA A 102 -16.30 -6.66 17.42
C ALA A 102 -14.84 -6.29 17.12
N LEU A 103 -14.52 -6.02 15.85
CA LEU A 103 -13.17 -5.62 15.42
C LEU A 103 -12.78 -4.23 15.97
N ALA A 104 -13.72 -3.28 15.95
CA ALA A 104 -13.50 -1.94 16.51
C ALA A 104 -13.25 -2.00 18.03
N VAL A 105 -14.05 -2.77 18.77
CA VAL A 105 -13.87 -2.96 20.23
C VAL A 105 -12.53 -3.61 20.54
N ALA A 106 -12.14 -4.65 19.80
CA ALA A 106 -10.85 -5.31 19.99
C ALA A 106 -9.66 -4.37 19.74
N ALA A 107 -9.73 -3.55 18.69
CA ALA A 107 -8.70 -2.56 18.38
C ALA A 107 -8.56 -1.51 19.50
N ILE A 108 -9.68 -0.99 20.01
CA ILE A 108 -9.68 -0.03 21.13
C ILE A 108 -9.07 -0.67 22.38
N ALA A 109 -9.46 -1.90 22.70
CA ALA A 109 -8.93 -2.62 23.86
C ALA A 109 -7.39 -2.80 23.77
N LEU A 110 -6.87 -3.17 22.60
CA LEU A 110 -5.42 -3.30 22.38
C LEU A 110 -4.67 -1.97 22.60
N VAL A 111 -5.23 -0.85 22.13
CA VAL A 111 -4.64 0.48 22.35
C VAL A 111 -4.62 0.84 23.85
N VAL A 112 -5.73 0.62 24.55
CA VAL A 112 -5.81 0.89 26.00
C VAL A 112 -4.81 0.03 26.78
N VAL A 113 -4.73 -1.26 26.47
CA VAL A 113 -3.77 -2.19 27.08
C VAL A 113 -2.33 -1.76 26.80
N SER A 114 -2.01 -1.36 25.57
CA SER A 114 -0.68 -0.86 25.21
C SER A 114 -0.30 0.39 26.01
N ILE A 115 -1.23 1.33 26.19
CA ILE A 115 -1.01 2.53 27.01
C ILE A 115 -0.83 2.16 28.48
N ALA A 116 -1.62 1.22 29.00
CA ALA A 116 -1.52 0.77 30.38
C ALA A 116 -0.16 0.09 30.65
N MET A 117 0.32 -0.78 29.76
CA MET A 117 1.64 -1.39 29.87
C MET A 117 2.75 -0.33 29.86
N ARG A 118 2.68 0.66 28.95
CA ARG A 118 3.63 1.78 28.94
C ARG A 118 3.63 2.61 30.21
N ARG A 119 2.48 2.76 30.88
CA ARG A 119 2.36 3.49 32.15
C ARG A 119 2.96 2.70 33.32
N LEU A 120 2.84 1.37 33.29
CA LEU A 120 3.40 0.48 34.31
C LEU A 120 4.92 0.35 34.19
N ASP A 121 5.46 0.36 32.95
CA ASP A 121 6.91 0.33 32.68
C ASP A 121 7.60 1.70 32.81
N GLN A 122 6.84 2.79 32.99
CA GLN A 122 7.45 4.10 33.29
C GLN A 122 7.78 4.19 34.77
N PRO A 123 9.05 4.38 35.17
CA PRO A 123 9.38 4.63 36.57
C PRO A 123 8.68 5.90 37.04
N ALA A 124 8.12 5.86 38.25
CA ALA A 124 7.42 6.99 38.85
C ALA A 124 8.33 8.23 38.87
N ALA A 125 7.78 9.40 38.59
CA ALA A 125 8.50 10.69 38.51
C ALA A 125 9.29 11.06 39.78
N GLU A 126 9.13 10.31 40.87
CA GLU A 126 9.83 10.46 42.14
C GLU A 126 11.29 9.96 42.09
N GLU A 127 11.62 9.02 41.19
CA GLU A 127 13.00 8.58 40.89
C GLU A 127 13.74 9.48 39.88
N LEU A 128 13.06 10.44 39.26
CA LEU A 128 13.66 11.46 38.38
C LEU A 128 14.15 12.70 39.14
N LYS A 129 14.24 12.65 40.48
CA LYS A 129 14.98 13.66 41.23
C LYS A 129 16.47 13.48 40.92
N ALA A 130 16.97 14.30 39.98
CA ALA A 130 18.40 14.52 39.82
C ALA A 130 18.99 14.79 41.21
N HIS A 131 19.76 13.83 41.72
CA HIS A 131 20.63 14.10 42.84
C HIS A 131 21.58 15.23 42.41
N GLU A 132 21.83 16.15 43.33
CA GLU A 132 23.02 16.98 43.33
C GLU A 132 23.01 18.21 42.39
N SER A 133 22.12 19.15 42.69
CA SER A 133 22.37 20.57 42.39
C SER A 133 23.77 21.00 42.86
N GLN A 134 24.24 20.42 43.98
CA GLN A 134 25.56 20.67 44.54
C GLN A 134 26.73 20.12 43.68
N ALA A 135 26.55 19.01 42.94
CA ALA A 135 27.57 18.53 41.99
C ALA A 135 27.55 19.31 40.67
N LEU A 136 26.37 19.78 40.24
CA LEU A 136 26.25 20.63 39.07
C LEU A 136 26.92 21.99 39.31
N ASP A 137 26.70 22.60 40.47
CA ASP A 137 27.34 23.88 40.81
C ASP A 137 28.87 23.72 40.96
N ALA A 138 29.34 22.60 41.55
CA ALA A 138 30.76 22.30 41.66
C ALA A 138 31.43 22.10 40.29
N SER A 139 30.77 21.40 39.37
CA SER A 139 31.28 21.18 38.02
C SER A 139 31.28 22.47 37.19
N LEU A 140 30.23 23.29 37.28
CA LEU A 140 30.18 24.60 36.62
C LEU A 140 31.30 25.53 37.13
N PHE A 141 31.57 25.54 38.44
CA PHE A 141 32.66 26.32 39.01
C PHE A 141 34.03 25.85 38.51
N ALA A 142 34.25 24.53 38.44
CA ALA A 142 35.50 23.96 37.91
C ALA A 142 35.73 24.33 36.44
N LEU A 143 34.67 24.29 35.62
CA LEU A 143 34.72 24.70 34.20
C LEU A 143 35.07 26.19 34.05
N ASP A 144 34.51 27.07 34.87
CA ASP A 144 34.82 28.50 34.85
C ASP A 144 36.27 28.80 35.26
N GLN A 145 36.81 28.02 36.21
CA GLN A 145 38.21 28.15 36.61
C GLN A 145 39.16 27.79 35.46
N ILE A 146 38.92 26.67 34.78
CA ILE A 146 39.72 26.24 33.63
C ILE A 146 39.69 27.29 32.52
N ASN A 147 38.52 27.82 32.19
CA ASN A 147 38.39 28.89 31.18
C ASN A 147 39.20 30.13 31.54
N ARG A 148 39.21 30.55 32.81
CA ARG A 148 40.02 31.70 33.25
C ARG A 148 41.52 31.43 33.20
N GLU A 149 41.94 30.20 33.47
CA GLU A 149 43.35 29.80 33.33
C GLU A 149 43.79 29.77 31.87
N GLU A 150 42.97 29.25 30.96
CA GLU A 150 43.26 29.30 29.52
C GLU A 150 43.32 30.74 28.99
N LEU A 151 42.37 31.60 29.37
CA LEU A 151 42.38 33.01 28.97
C LEU A 151 43.64 33.75 29.46
N ARG A 152 44.12 33.43 30.67
CA ARG A 152 45.38 33.97 31.19
C ARG A 152 46.59 33.45 30.41
N ALA A 153 46.63 32.14 30.11
CA ALA A 153 47.72 31.54 29.33
C ALA A 153 47.80 32.11 27.90
N VAL A 154 46.65 32.40 27.28
CA VAL A 154 46.57 33.08 25.98
C VAL A 154 47.05 34.54 26.09
N GLY A 155 46.66 35.25 27.15
CA GLY A 155 47.10 36.63 27.40
C GLY A 155 48.61 36.78 27.65
N THR A 156 49.24 35.81 28.33
CA THR A 156 50.70 35.80 28.53
C THR A 156 51.45 35.44 27.26
N ASN A 157 50.95 34.51 26.45
CA ASN A 157 51.56 34.16 25.16
C ASN A 157 51.42 35.29 24.11
N GLY A 158 50.36 36.11 24.18
CA GLY A 158 50.18 37.28 23.31
C GLY A 158 51.19 38.41 23.55
N LEU A 159 51.73 38.54 24.77
CA LEU A 159 52.76 39.53 25.10
C LEU A 159 54.19 39.06 24.79
N GLN A 160 54.39 37.75 24.58
CA GLN A 160 55.70 37.17 24.21
C GLN A 160 55.92 37.11 22.69
N GLY A 161 54.83 36.99 21.90
CA GLY A 161 54.89 36.91 20.43
C GLY A 161 55.13 38.23 19.68
N THR A 162 55.23 39.38 20.36
CA THR A 162 55.42 40.70 19.72
C THR A 162 56.79 41.34 19.98
N ARG A 163 57.74 40.63 20.62
CA ARG A 163 59.12 41.12 20.86
C ARG A 163 60.23 40.47 20.03
N ASP A 164 59.98 39.37 19.32
CA ASP A 164 60.97 38.72 18.43
C ASP A 164 60.60 38.92 16.95
N GLY A 165 60.68 40.18 16.49
CA GLY A 165 60.35 40.54 15.11
C GLY A 165 60.90 41.88 14.66
N SER A 166 62.08 42.31 15.12
CA SER A 166 62.86 43.41 14.51
C SER A 166 64.28 43.50 15.09
N SER A 167 65.19 42.65 14.60
CA SER A 167 66.65 42.89 14.65
C SER A 167 67.26 42.21 13.43
N GLY A 168 67.85 43.00 12.55
CA GLY A 168 68.14 42.64 11.17
C GLY A 168 69.46 41.93 10.92
N ARG A 169 69.58 41.45 9.67
CA ARG A 169 70.72 41.65 8.76
C ARG A 169 70.32 41.23 7.36
#